data_AF-A0A948CVC6-F1
#
_entry.id   AF-A0A948CVC6-F1
#
_cell.length_a   1.000
_cell.length_b   1.000
_cell.length_c   1.000
_cell.angle_alpha   90.00
_cell.angle_beta   90.00
_cell.angle_gamma   90.00
#
_symmetry.space_group_name_H-M   'P 1'
#
loop_
_entity.id
_entity.type
_entity.pdbx_description
1 polymer ?
#
loop_
_entity_poly.entity_id
_entity_poly.type
_entity_poly.pdbx_seq_one_letter_code
_entity_poly.pdbx_strand_id
1 'polypeptide(L)'
;MRLSLLILTLIGAVVTTGCSSTDYNPTTYDYFISREDIQQKPVKKVIIATVNVSGEPTRSVLRDSVDKVDGMVKDYLESNGISVAPNHLFNNAWQQALLTFGNFYDPTTGKVDRVGWQKVMAATLASLQTQKDIDAVVFTDLIEHDVQHSPGMKHYARWYGVTREPATEGTTSSVPTDFNWTQIIKGASLLVTIYTPEGKPLFSSRGGIDTLHGIDSRKSDKGFVRRKKILSRENNIEEGIELAFHPLIKMKHYPGKEQTQAKASTDIDVDATKP
;
A
#
# COMPACT_ATOMS: atom_id res chain seq x y z
N MET A 1 -49.73 -32.53 22.04
CA MET A 1 -48.44 -32.53 22.77
C MET A 1 -47.22 -33.01 21.96
N ARG A 2 -47.34 -33.44 20.68
CA ARG A 2 -46.16 -33.76 19.84
C ARG A 2 -45.80 -32.68 18.81
N LEU A 3 -46.68 -31.70 18.58
CA LEU A 3 -46.43 -30.58 17.66
C LEU A 3 -45.66 -29.42 18.33
N SER A 4 -45.82 -29.26 19.65
CA SER A 4 -45.14 -28.22 20.44
C SER A 4 -43.65 -28.52 20.69
N LEU A 5 -43.24 -29.79 20.54
CA LEU A 5 -41.83 -30.21 20.72
C LEU A 5 -40.97 -29.99 19.45
N LEU A 6 -41.61 -29.86 18.28
CA LEU A 6 -40.94 -29.65 16.99
C LEU A 6 -40.68 -28.15 16.71
N ILE A 7 -41.49 -27.26 17.29
CA ILE A 7 -41.27 -25.81 17.20
C ILE A 7 -40.16 -25.35 18.16
N LEU A 8 -40.00 -26.03 19.31
CA LEU A 8 -38.95 -25.70 20.28
C LEU A 8 -37.54 -26.14 19.83
N THR A 9 -37.44 -27.09 18.89
CA THR A 9 -36.16 -27.55 18.32
C THR A 9 -35.74 -26.76 17.07
N LEU A 10 -36.65 -26.04 16.42
CA LEU A 10 -36.34 -25.21 15.25
C LEU A 10 -35.87 -23.78 15.59
N ILE A 11 -36.05 -23.33 16.84
CA ILE A 11 -35.61 -22.00 17.31
C ILE A 11 -34.19 -22.05 17.92
N GLY A 12 -33.63 -23.24 18.17
CA GLY A 12 -32.30 -23.43 18.77
C GLY A 12 -31.11 -23.39 17.79
N ALA A 13 -31.33 -23.15 16.49
CA ALA A 13 -30.31 -23.31 15.46
C ALA A 13 -29.92 -22.02 14.71
N VAL A 14 -30.14 -20.83 15.30
CA VAL A 14 -29.80 -19.53 14.66
C VAL A 14 -28.94 -18.64 15.59
N VAL A 15 -27.94 -19.21 16.26
CA VAL A 15 -26.90 -18.42 16.95
C VAL A 15 -25.53 -19.08 16.80
N THR A 16 -25.11 -19.38 15.58
CA THR A 16 -23.71 -19.73 15.29
C THR A 16 -23.32 -19.17 13.93
N THR A 17 -22.89 -17.91 13.89
CA THR A 17 -21.83 -17.40 12.99
C THR A 17 -21.72 -15.89 13.17
N GLY A 18 -20.57 -15.41 13.65
CA GLY A 18 -20.30 -13.97 13.67
C GLY A 18 -19.25 -13.45 14.64
N CYS A 19 -18.33 -14.26 15.18
CA CYS A 19 -17.09 -13.72 15.72
C CYS A 19 -16.19 -13.28 14.56
N SER A 20 -16.51 -12.15 13.91
CA SER A 20 -15.51 -11.42 13.14
C SER A 20 -14.69 -10.58 14.12
N SER A 21 -13.80 -11.21 14.89
CA SER A 21 -12.73 -10.47 15.54
C SER A 21 -11.71 -10.14 14.44
N THR A 22 -12.01 -9.11 13.64
CA THR A 22 -10.93 -8.42 12.92
C THR A 22 -10.04 -7.81 14.00
N ASP A 23 -8.83 -8.34 14.15
CA ASP A 23 -7.87 -7.84 15.13
C ASP A 23 -7.53 -6.38 14.77
N TYR A 24 -8.03 -5.46 15.59
CA TYR A 24 -7.84 -4.03 15.37
C TYR A 24 -6.35 -3.67 15.34
N ASN A 25 -5.93 -2.97 14.29
CA ASN A 25 -4.58 -2.46 14.13
C ASN A 25 -4.58 -0.93 14.04
N PRO A 26 -4.10 -0.21 15.07
CA PRO A 26 -4.10 1.25 15.08
C PRO A 26 -3.06 1.87 14.13
N THR A 27 -2.24 1.05 13.45
CA THR A 27 -1.19 1.53 12.54
C THR A 27 -1.65 1.67 11.10
N THR A 28 -2.94 1.46 10.81
CA THR A 28 -3.51 1.72 9.47
C THR A 28 -3.23 3.15 9.02
N TYR A 29 -2.92 3.31 7.75
CA TYR A 29 -2.58 4.62 7.17
C TYR A 29 -3.81 5.52 7.03
N ASP A 30 -3.60 6.83 7.19
CA ASP A 30 -4.63 7.83 6.97
C ASP A 30 -4.74 8.16 5.47
N TYR A 31 -5.71 7.53 4.79
CA TYR A 31 -5.80 7.59 3.34
C TYR A 31 -6.42 8.91 2.88
N PHE A 32 -6.07 9.29 1.66
CA PHE A 32 -6.77 10.33 0.90
C PHE A 32 -7.65 9.66 -0.17
N ILE A 33 -8.89 10.13 -0.33
CA ILE A 33 -9.77 9.72 -1.42
C ILE A 33 -10.69 10.87 -1.83
N SER A 34 -10.66 11.26 -3.10
CA SER A 34 -11.58 12.25 -3.66
C SER A 34 -12.89 11.58 -4.06
N ARG A 35 -13.84 11.47 -3.12
CA ARG A 35 -15.10 10.74 -3.34
C ARG A 35 -15.96 11.41 -4.39
N GLU A 36 -16.02 12.73 -4.39
CA GLU A 36 -16.80 13.53 -5.33
C GLU A 36 -16.34 13.28 -6.76
N ASP A 37 -15.03 13.30 -7.00
CA ASP A 37 -14.45 13.06 -8.32
C ASP A 37 -14.69 11.63 -8.80
N ILE A 38 -14.49 10.64 -7.91
CA ILE A 38 -14.70 9.23 -8.23
C ILE A 38 -16.18 8.92 -8.47
N GLN A 39 -17.11 9.59 -7.76
CA GLN A 39 -18.55 9.45 -8.01
C GLN A 39 -18.96 10.06 -9.36
N GLN A 40 -18.41 11.22 -9.72
CA GLN A 40 -18.69 11.86 -11.00
C GLN A 40 -18.09 11.11 -12.18
N LYS A 41 -16.84 10.64 -12.04
CA LYS A 41 -16.13 9.85 -13.05
C LYS A 41 -15.49 8.63 -12.40
N PRO A 42 -16.22 7.50 -12.33
CA PRO A 42 -15.69 6.26 -11.78
C PRO A 42 -14.44 5.78 -12.51
N VAL A 43 -13.43 5.36 -11.75
CA VAL A 43 -12.17 4.83 -12.28
C VAL A 43 -12.40 3.41 -12.77
N LYS A 44 -12.42 3.19 -14.09
CA LYS A 44 -12.68 1.88 -14.71
C LYS A 44 -11.50 1.36 -15.52
N LYS A 45 -10.73 2.24 -16.15
CA LYS A 45 -9.52 1.87 -16.88
C LYS A 45 -8.34 2.70 -16.41
N VAL A 46 -7.31 2.04 -15.93
CA VAL A 46 -6.12 2.67 -15.37
C VAL A 46 -4.86 2.28 -16.11
N ILE A 47 -3.80 3.04 -15.94
CA ILE A 47 -2.46 2.63 -16.32
C ILE A 47 -1.56 2.59 -15.08
N ILE A 48 -0.80 1.52 -14.91
CA ILE A 48 0.17 1.39 -13.83
C ILE A 48 1.46 2.06 -14.30
N ALA A 49 1.94 3.03 -13.52
CA ALA A 49 3.20 3.71 -13.76
C ALA A 49 4.37 2.78 -13.45
N THR A 50 5.38 2.77 -14.31
CA THR A 50 6.59 1.94 -14.15
C THR A 50 7.68 2.61 -13.31
N VAL A 51 7.34 3.73 -12.67
CA VAL A 51 8.23 4.56 -11.86
C VAL A 51 7.54 4.95 -10.57
N ASN A 52 8.32 5.20 -9.53
CA ASN A 52 7.80 5.69 -8.26
C ASN A 52 7.31 7.14 -8.38
N VAL A 53 6.26 7.48 -7.65
CA VAL A 53 5.73 8.86 -7.63
C VAL A 53 6.76 9.85 -7.10
N SER A 54 7.66 9.43 -6.21
CA SER A 54 8.75 10.28 -5.70
C SER A 54 9.80 10.65 -6.75
N GLY A 55 9.85 9.91 -7.87
CA GLY A 55 10.92 9.98 -8.86
C GLY A 55 12.19 9.24 -8.46
N GLU A 56 12.31 8.78 -7.22
CA GLU A 56 13.45 7.97 -6.78
C GLU A 56 13.26 6.51 -7.18
N PRO A 57 14.30 5.82 -7.69
CA PRO A 57 14.18 4.41 -8.01
C PRO A 57 13.96 3.57 -6.75
N THR A 58 13.22 2.47 -6.90
CA THR A 58 13.06 1.50 -5.82
C THR A 58 14.42 1.02 -5.31
N ARG A 59 14.53 0.94 -3.98
CA ARG A 59 15.73 0.49 -3.28
C ARG A 59 16.18 -0.86 -3.84
N SER A 60 17.48 -1.03 -4.00
CA SER A 60 18.06 -2.25 -4.62
C SER A 60 17.62 -3.53 -3.91
N VAL A 61 17.36 -3.46 -2.61
CA VAL A 61 16.85 -4.58 -1.81
C VAL A 61 15.49 -5.09 -2.31
N LEU A 62 14.63 -4.22 -2.83
CA LEU A 62 13.25 -4.51 -3.23
C LEU A 62 13.07 -4.61 -4.74
N ARG A 63 14.08 -4.23 -5.53
CA ARG A 63 13.99 -4.05 -6.98
C ARG A 63 13.56 -5.32 -7.72
N ASP A 64 14.10 -6.46 -7.33
CA ASP A 64 13.78 -7.76 -7.96
C ASP A 64 12.35 -8.22 -7.70
N SER A 65 11.64 -7.58 -6.76
CA SER A 65 10.26 -7.90 -6.43
C SER A 65 9.24 -6.96 -7.08
N VAL A 66 9.67 -5.88 -7.74
CA VAL A 66 8.76 -4.85 -8.30
C VAL A 66 7.82 -5.47 -9.33
N ASP A 67 8.36 -6.15 -10.34
CA ASP A 67 7.55 -6.76 -11.40
C ASP A 67 6.52 -7.77 -10.86
N LYS A 68 6.91 -8.52 -9.81
CA LYS A 68 5.99 -9.44 -9.13
C LYS A 68 4.84 -8.68 -8.46
N VAL A 69 5.17 -7.65 -7.69
CA VAL A 69 4.16 -6.85 -6.96
C VAL A 69 3.24 -6.12 -7.94
N ASP A 70 3.78 -5.51 -9.01
CA ASP A 70 3.00 -4.84 -10.05
C ASP A 70 2.07 -5.81 -10.78
N GLY A 71 2.55 -7.04 -11.06
CA GLY A 71 1.71 -8.11 -11.61
C GLY A 71 0.54 -8.46 -10.69
N MET A 72 0.79 -8.63 -9.39
CA MET A 72 -0.26 -8.90 -8.41
C MET A 72 -1.23 -7.71 -8.24
N VAL A 73 -0.75 -6.47 -8.34
CA VAL A 73 -1.61 -5.27 -8.34
C VAL A 73 -2.51 -5.26 -9.57
N LYS A 74 -1.97 -5.56 -10.75
CA LYS A 74 -2.76 -5.68 -11.98
C LYS A 74 -3.88 -6.72 -11.81
N ASP A 75 -3.54 -7.91 -11.33
CA ASP A 75 -4.52 -8.99 -11.13
C ASP A 75 -5.60 -8.58 -10.11
N TYR A 76 -5.20 -7.90 -9.02
CA TYR A 76 -6.13 -7.39 -8.02
C TYR A 76 -7.10 -6.34 -8.60
N LEU A 77 -6.60 -5.38 -9.38
CA LEU A 77 -7.42 -4.39 -10.06
C LEU A 77 -8.40 -5.04 -11.04
N GLU A 78 -7.93 -5.97 -11.86
CA GLU A 78 -8.75 -6.67 -12.85
C GLU A 78 -9.85 -7.53 -12.20
N SER A 79 -9.53 -8.24 -11.12
CA SER A 79 -10.51 -9.01 -10.34
C SER A 79 -11.61 -8.15 -9.72
N ASN A 80 -11.34 -6.86 -9.51
CA ASN A 80 -12.27 -5.87 -8.97
C ASN A 80 -12.92 -5.00 -10.06
N GLY A 81 -12.84 -5.42 -11.33
CA GLY A 81 -13.52 -4.78 -12.45
C GLY A 81 -12.84 -3.52 -12.99
N ILE A 82 -11.59 -3.24 -12.59
CA ILE A 82 -10.77 -2.16 -13.12
C ILE A 82 -9.81 -2.72 -14.16
N SER A 83 -9.95 -2.30 -15.41
CA SER A 83 -9.09 -2.75 -16.50
C SER A 83 -7.75 -2.02 -16.48
N VAL A 84 -6.66 -2.73 -16.78
CA VAL A 84 -5.31 -2.14 -16.84
C VAL A 84 -4.88 -1.96 -18.30
N ALA A 85 -4.53 -0.73 -18.68
CA ALA A 85 -4.03 -0.39 -19.99
C ALA A 85 -2.57 -0.88 -20.19
N PRO A 86 -2.12 -1.08 -21.43
CA PRO A 86 -0.77 -1.55 -21.69
C PRO A 86 0.34 -0.60 -21.19
N ASN A 87 1.33 -1.14 -20.47
CA ASN A 87 2.42 -0.37 -19.86
C ASN A 87 3.25 0.45 -20.87
N HIS A 88 3.31 0.03 -22.14
CA HIS A 88 4.06 0.75 -23.17
C HIS A 88 3.54 2.18 -23.41
N LEU A 89 2.25 2.44 -23.16
CA LEU A 89 1.69 3.79 -23.28
C LEU A 89 2.35 4.75 -22.27
N PHE A 90 2.48 4.33 -21.02
CA PHE A 90 3.18 5.09 -19.97
C PHE A 90 4.66 5.21 -20.30
N ASN A 91 5.32 4.09 -20.63
CA ASN A 91 6.76 4.08 -20.90
C ASN A 91 7.13 5.03 -22.04
N ASN A 92 6.37 5.03 -23.13
CA ASN A 92 6.63 5.91 -24.27
C ASN A 92 6.45 7.38 -23.88
N ALA A 93 5.36 7.71 -23.18
CA ALA A 93 5.10 9.08 -22.69
C ALA A 93 6.22 9.57 -21.74
N TRP A 94 6.63 8.71 -20.81
CA TRP A 94 7.68 9.00 -19.84
C TRP A 94 9.05 9.19 -20.48
N GLN A 95 9.45 8.28 -21.38
CA GLN A 95 10.72 8.41 -22.11
C GLN A 95 10.74 9.67 -22.98
N GLN A 96 9.65 10.00 -23.66
CA GLN A 96 9.55 11.24 -24.43
C GLN A 96 9.68 12.49 -23.55
N ALA A 97 9.09 12.47 -22.36
CA ALA A 97 9.22 13.56 -21.39
C ALA A 97 10.68 13.70 -20.88
N LEU A 98 11.36 12.60 -20.58
CA LEU A 98 12.79 12.59 -20.22
C LEU A 98 13.68 13.14 -21.35
N LEU A 99 13.41 12.79 -22.60
CA LEU A 99 14.14 13.34 -23.75
C LEU A 99 13.93 14.86 -23.90
N THR A 100 12.76 15.36 -23.52
CA THR A 100 12.38 16.77 -23.66
C THR A 100 12.94 17.63 -22.53
N PHE A 101 12.89 17.14 -21.29
CA PHE A 101 13.23 17.93 -20.09
C PHE A 101 14.52 17.50 -19.40
N GLY A 102 15.15 16.42 -19.87
CA GLY A 102 16.34 15.85 -19.26
C GLY A 102 16.04 14.91 -18.09
N ASN A 103 17.09 14.25 -17.61
CA ASN A 103 17.00 13.41 -16.43
C ASN A 103 17.00 14.27 -15.16
N PHE A 104 16.06 14.01 -14.26
CA PHE A 104 15.91 14.71 -12.99
C PHE A 104 16.54 13.95 -11.80
N TYR A 105 16.97 12.70 -12.00
CA TYR A 105 17.59 11.89 -10.96
C TYR A 105 19.11 11.79 -11.19
N ASP A 106 19.88 12.19 -10.19
CA ASP A 106 21.32 12.03 -10.18
C ASP A 106 21.70 10.71 -9.47
N PRO A 107 22.21 9.70 -10.19
CA PRO A 107 22.58 8.42 -9.60
C PRO A 107 23.81 8.49 -8.69
N THR A 108 24.63 9.55 -8.81
CA THR A 108 25.84 9.74 -8.01
C THR A 108 25.50 10.24 -6.61
N THR A 109 24.57 11.21 -6.53
CA THR A 109 24.17 11.82 -5.26
C THR A 109 22.88 11.23 -4.68
N GLY A 110 22.12 10.49 -5.50
CA GLY A 110 20.80 9.97 -5.14
C GLY A 110 19.73 11.05 -5.04
N LYS A 111 20.00 12.28 -5.49
CA LYS A 111 19.07 13.41 -5.37
C LYS A 111 18.16 13.52 -6.58
N VAL A 112 16.93 13.96 -6.32
CA VAL A 112 15.92 14.29 -7.33
C VAL A 112 15.84 15.82 -7.48
N ASP A 113 16.04 16.33 -8.69
CA ASP A 113 15.61 17.67 -9.07
C ASP A 113 14.09 17.70 -9.15
N ARG A 114 13.48 18.32 -8.14
CA ARG A 114 12.01 18.41 -8.03
C ARG A 114 11.39 19.17 -9.19
N VAL A 115 12.06 20.19 -9.74
CA VAL A 115 11.52 20.99 -10.83
C VAL A 115 11.54 20.19 -12.13
N GLY A 116 12.66 19.52 -12.43
CA GLY A 116 12.76 18.57 -13.53
C GLY A 116 11.74 17.45 -13.43
N TRP A 117 11.60 16.83 -12.25
CA TRP A 117 10.61 15.78 -11.99
C TRP A 117 9.18 16.26 -12.24
N GLN A 118 8.80 17.44 -11.75
CA GLN A 118 7.47 18.01 -11.99
C GLN A 118 7.19 18.23 -13.49
N LYS A 119 8.18 18.73 -14.24
CA LYS A 119 8.05 18.92 -15.70
C LYS A 119 7.87 17.60 -16.43
N VAL A 120 8.67 16.58 -16.09
CA VAL A 120 8.57 15.25 -16.70
C VAL A 120 7.23 14.59 -16.37
N MET A 121 6.79 14.69 -15.11
CA MET A 121 5.50 14.16 -14.67
C MET A 121 4.34 14.86 -15.41
N ALA A 122 4.32 16.19 -15.43
CA ALA A 122 3.27 16.96 -16.11
C ALA A 122 3.19 16.64 -17.61
N ALA A 123 4.35 16.53 -18.29
CA ALA A 123 4.40 16.18 -19.70
C ALA A 123 3.96 14.74 -19.97
N THR A 124 4.30 13.80 -19.08
CA THR A 124 3.87 12.40 -19.17
C THR A 124 2.35 12.31 -19.06
N LEU A 125 1.77 12.97 -18.04
CA LEU A 125 0.32 13.00 -17.81
C LEU A 125 -0.42 13.68 -18.99
N ALA A 126 0.09 14.81 -19.49
CA ALA A 126 -0.46 15.48 -20.67
C ALA A 126 -0.44 14.59 -21.93
N SER A 127 0.63 13.81 -22.12
CA SER A 127 0.70 12.82 -23.22
C SER A 127 -0.35 11.72 -23.04
N LEU A 128 -0.53 11.21 -21.82
CA LEU A 128 -1.54 10.19 -21.52
C LEU A 128 -2.97 10.71 -21.65
N GLN A 129 -3.21 12.01 -21.40
CA GLN A 129 -4.51 12.63 -21.60
C GLN A 129 -5.01 12.53 -23.06
N THR A 130 -4.10 12.39 -24.03
CA THR A 130 -4.48 12.14 -25.44
C THR A 130 -5.15 10.78 -25.63
N GLN A 131 -4.89 9.82 -24.73
CA GLN A 131 -5.56 8.52 -24.64
C GLN A 131 -6.87 8.69 -23.86
N LYS A 132 -7.93 9.10 -24.55
CA LYS A 132 -9.23 9.45 -23.96
C LYS A 132 -9.93 8.32 -23.19
N ASP A 133 -9.43 7.10 -23.29
CA ASP A 133 -9.95 5.91 -22.63
C ASP A 133 -9.24 5.57 -21.31
N ILE A 134 -8.21 6.32 -20.91
CA ILE A 134 -7.54 6.16 -19.60
C ILE A 134 -8.20 7.09 -18.58
N ASP A 135 -8.73 6.54 -17.50
CA ASP A 135 -9.38 7.31 -16.42
C ASP A 135 -8.38 7.83 -15.40
N ALA A 136 -7.32 7.07 -15.11
CA ALA A 136 -6.33 7.41 -14.09
C ALA A 136 -4.97 6.73 -14.31
N VAL A 137 -3.94 7.30 -13.69
CA VAL A 137 -2.59 6.76 -13.57
C VAL A 137 -2.37 6.32 -12.13
N VAL A 138 -1.94 5.06 -11.94
CA VAL A 138 -1.72 4.43 -10.63
C VAL A 138 -0.21 4.25 -10.43
N PHE A 139 0.32 4.82 -9.36
CA PHE A 139 1.72 4.64 -8.93
C PHE A 139 1.76 3.58 -7.82
N THR A 140 2.63 2.59 -7.98
CA THR A 140 2.81 1.43 -7.09
C THR A 140 4.19 1.42 -6.47
N ASP A 141 4.43 2.35 -5.53
CA ASP A 141 5.72 2.54 -4.92
C ASP A 141 6.00 1.43 -3.88
N LEU A 142 6.92 0.51 -4.20
CA LEU A 142 7.42 -0.50 -3.26
C LEU A 142 8.55 0.08 -2.40
N ILE A 143 8.24 0.40 -1.15
CA ILE A 143 9.15 1.17 -0.27
C ILE A 143 9.73 0.33 0.86
N GLU A 144 10.93 0.74 1.28
CA GLU A 144 11.60 0.29 2.50
C GLU A 144 11.51 1.40 3.55
N HIS A 145 11.11 1.06 4.78
CA HIS A 145 11.11 2.01 5.89
C HIS A 145 11.43 1.33 7.22
N ASP A 146 11.72 2.14 8.23
CA ASP A 146 11.96 1.65 9.59
C ASP A 146 10.67 1.11 10.21
N VAL A 147 10.80 -0.06 10.85
CA VAL A 147 9.78 -0.69 11.69
C VAL A 147 10.48 -1.29 12.91
N GLN A 148 9.73 -1.54 13.98
CA GLN A 148 10.28 -2.11 15.20
C GLN A 148 9.34 -3.18 15.74
N HIS A 149 9.93 -4.25 16.26
CA HIS A 149 9.18 -5.25 17.02
C HIS A 149 8.83 -4.70 18.41
N SER A 150 7.62 -5.00 18.87
CA SER A 150 7.17 -4.62 20.20
C SER A 150 7.91 -5.42 21.28
N PRO A 151 8.07 -4.88 22.50
CA PRO A 151 8.69 -5.60 23.61
C PRO A 151 7.76 -6.65 24.26
N GLY A 152 6.54 -6.85 23.74
CA GLY A 152 5.60 -7.84 24.27
C GLY A 152 6.02 -9.27 23.96
N MET A 153 5.39 -10.25 24.64
CA MET A 153 5.77 -11.68 24.60
C MET A 153 5.91 -12.29 23.19
N LYS A 154 5.12 -11.84 22.22
CA LYS A 154 5.14 -12.34 20.84
C LYS A 154 6.01 -11.51 19.89
N HIS A 155 6.55 -10.40 20.38
CA HIS A 155 7.40 -9.48 19.63
C HIS A 155 6.83 -9.08 18.26
N TYR A 156 5.53 -8.79 18.17
CA TYR A 156 4.94 -8.37 16.91
C TYR A 156 5.50 -7.03 16.43
N ALA A 157 5.79 -6.91 15.14
CA ALA A 157 5.91 -5.63 14.45
C ALA A 157 4.56 -5.26 13.82
N ARG A 158 4.14 -4.00 13.98
CA ARG A 158 2.91 -3.46 13.40
C ARG A 158 3.20 -2.19 12.64
N TRP A 159 2.76 -2.11 11.39
CA TRP A 159 2.85 -0.92 10.57
C TRP A 159 1.82 -0.98 9.44
N TYR A 160 1.30 0.17 9.00
CA TYR A 160 0.41 0.31 7.84
C TYR A 160 -0.66 -0.80 7.74
N GLY A 161 -1.29 -1.14 8.87
CA GLY A 161 -2.38 -2.11 8.94
C GLY A 161 -1.97 -3.57 9.14
N VAL A 162 -0.71 -3.96 8.91
CA VAL A 162 -0.27 -5.35 9.12
C VAL A 162 0.28 -5.60 10.53
N THR A 163 0.17 -6.86 10.96
CA THR A 163 0.87 -7.41 12.12
C THR A 163 1.75 -8.56 11.64
N ARG A 164 3.05 -8.54 12.00
CA ARG A 164 4.01 -9.58 11.63
C ARG A 164 4.77 -10.09 12.84
N GLU A 165 4.85 -11.41 12.94
CA GLU A 165 5.77 -12.08 13.85
C GLU A 165 7.21 -11.90 13.35
N PRO A 166 8.20 -11.97 14.25
CA PRO A 166 9.60 -12.07 13.86
C PRO A 166 9.80 -13.18 12.83
N ALA A 167 10.27 -12.83 11.64
CA ALA A 167 10.64 -13.83 10.65
C ALA A 167 11.84 -14.63 11.14
N THR A 168 11.84 -15.94 10.94
CA THR A 168 12.96 -16.84 11.30
C THR A 168 13.52 -17.52 10.05
N GLU A 169 14.84 -17.64 9.99
CA GLU A 169 15.57 -18.43 9.00
C GLU A 169 16.44 -19.47 9.71
N GLY A 170 16.49 -20.70 9.18
CA GLY A 170 17.26 -21.80 9.73
C GLY A 170 16.38 -22.96 10.22
N THR A 171 17.01 -24.07 10.60
CA THR A 171 16.33 -25.32 11.00
C THR A 171 15.96 -25.34 12.48
N THR A 172 16.57 -24.46 13.28
CA THR A 172 16.31 -24.31 14.71
C THR A 172 15.54 -23.02 14.97
N SER A 173 14.65 -23.04 15.96
CA SER A 173 13.81 -21.90 16.36
C SER A 173 14.32 -21.20 17.63
N SER A 174 15.49 -21.58 18.13
CA SER A 174 16.06 -21.02 19.36
C SER A 174 16.62 -19.63 19.11
N VAL A 175 16.11 -18.66 19.87
CA VAL A 175 16.60 -17.28 19.89
C VAL A 175 17.55 -17.11 21.09
N PRO A 176 18.72 -16.46 20.93
CA PRO A 176 19.63 -16.17 22.04
C PRO A 176 18.94 -15.41 23.17
N THR A 177 19.32 -15.68 24.43
CA THR A 177 18.73 -15.02 25.61
C THR A 177 19.04 -13.52 25.67
N ASP A 178 20.13 -13.09 25.04
CA ASP A 178 20.59 -11.70 24.96
C ASP A 178 20.25 -11.05 23.60
N PHE A 179 19.25 -11.58 22.89
CA PHE A 179 18.82 -11.05 21.60
C PHE A 179 18.22 -9.65 21.74
N ASN A 180 18.65 -8.73 20.86
CA ASN A 180 18.21 -7.35 20.84
C ASN A 180 16.84 -7.19 20.15
N TRP A 181 15.78 -7.38 20.91
CA TRP A 181 14.39 -7.17 20.44
C TRP A 181 14.04 -5.72 20.13
N THR A 182 14.81 -4.75 20.63
CA THR A 182 14.54 -3.32 20.44
C THR A 182 15.24 -2.75 19.22
N GLN A 183 15.99 -3.56 18.46
CA GLN A 183 16.59 -3.15 17.20
C GLN A 183 15.53 -2.63 16.21
N ILE A 184 15.77 -1.44 15.67
CA ILE A 184 15.02 -0.95 14.51
C ILE A 184 15.43 -1.77 13.29
N ILE A 185 14.44 -2.32 12.60
CA ILE A 185 14.62 -3.12 11.40
C ILE A 185 13.92 -2.46 10.22
N LYS A 186 14.08 -3.04 9.03
CA LYS A 186 13.43 -2.56 7.82
C LYS A 186 12.21 -3.41 7.47
N GLY A 187 11.11 -2.75 7.16
CA GLY A 187 9.88 -3.34 6.62
C GLY A 187 9.65 -2.90 5.17
N ALA A 188 8.97 -3.75 4.40
CA ALA A 188 8.46 -3.43 3.09
C ALA A 188 6.98 -3.06 3.14
N SER A 189 6.60 -2.09 2.31
CA SER A 189 5.23 -1.61 2.18
C SER A 189 4.95 -1.18 0.74
N LEU A 190 3.69 -1.25 0.34
CA LEU A 190 3.20 -0.70 -0.92
C LEU A 190 2.54 0.66 -0.64
N LEU A 191 2.98 1.69 -1.33
CA LEU A 191 2.33 2.99 -1.39
C LEU A 191 1.61 3.10 -2.73
N VAL A 192 0.30 3.34 -2.69
CA VAL A 192 -0.52 3.55 -3.88
C VAL A 192 -0.90 5.01 -3.94
N THR A 193 -0.63 5.65 -5.09
CA THR A 193 -1.09 7.01 -5.37
C THR A 193 -1.74 7.05 -6.75
N ILE A 194 -2.90 7.68 -6.88
CA ILE A 194 -3.67 7.72 -8.11
C ILE A 194 -3.97 9.16 -8.49
N TYR A 195 -3.66 9.50 -9.74
CA TYR A 195 -3.97 10.79 -10.35
C TYR A 195 -4.86 10.61 -11.58
N THR A 196 -5.70 11.60 -11.88
CA THR A 196 -6.27 11.70 -13.22
C THR A 196 -5.16 12.02 -14.25
N PRO A 197 -5.37 11.80 -15.55
CA PRO A 197 -4.45 12.26 -16.60
C PRO A 197 -4.21 13.78 -16.59
N GLU A 198 -5.10 14.57 -15.98
CA GLU A 198 -4.92 16.01 -15.77
C GLU A 198 -4.02 16.35 -14.58
N GLY A 199 -3.55 15.34 -13.82
CA GLY A 199 -2.73 15.53 -12.62
C GLY A 199 -3.51 15.85 -11.35
N LYS A 200 -4.84 15.66 -11.36
CA LYS A 200 -5.66 15.83 -10.15
C LYS A 200 -5.51 14.59 -9.24
N PRO A 201 -5.17 14.74 -7.95
CA PRO A 201 -5.08 13.60 -7.04
C PRO A 201 -6.47 13.00 -6.78
N LEU A 202 -6.58 11.68 -6.93
CA LEU A 202 -7.82 10.92 -6.65
C LEU A 202 -7.73 10.07 -5.40
N PHE A 203 -6.56 9.48 -5.13
CA PHE A 203 -6.40 8.52 -4.05
C PHE A 203 -4.94 8.43 -3.59
N SER A 204 -4.71 8.25 -2.30
CA SER A 204 -3.39 7.90 -1.75
C SER A 204 -3.55 7.07 -0.48
N SER A 205 -2.91 5.90 -0.43
CA SER A 205 -2.95 5.01 0.75
C SER A 205 -1.73 4.10 0.79
N ARG A 206 -1.54 3.38 1.91
CA ARG A 206 -0.40 2.49 2.15
C ARG A 206 -0.83 1.21 2.81
N GLY A 207 -0.21 0.11 2.40
CA GLY A 207 -0.34 -1.20 3.03
C GLY A 207 1.02 -1.78 3.37
N GLY A 208 1.16 -2.29 4.60
CA GLY A 208 2.36 -3.02 4.98
C GLY A 208 2.42 -4.39 4.30
N ILE A 209 3.63 -4.93 4.08
CA ILE A 209 3.81 -6.23 3.42
C ILE A 209 4.51 -7.21 4.34
N ASP A 210 5.82 -7.05 4.55
CA ASP A 210 6.62 -8.01 5.31
C ASP A 210 7.88 -7.36 5.89
N THR A 211 8.49 -8.00 6.90
CA THR A 211 9.80 -7.57 7.39
C THR A 211 10.89 -8.00 6.42
N LEU A 212 11.87 -7.12 6.19
CA LEU A 212 13.06 -7.42 5.38
C LEU A 212 14.20 -8.02 6.22
N HIS A 213 14.02 -8.02 7.53
CA HIS A 213 14.93 -8.61 8.50
C HIS A 213 14.25 -9.75 9.25
N GLY A 214 15.06 -10.66 9.75
CA GLY A 214 14.63 -11.82 10.52
C GLY A 214 15.74 -12.31 11.43
N ILE A 215 15.41 -13.31 12.25
CA ILE A 215 16.33 -14.02 13.11
C ILE A 215 16.95 -15.14 12.27
N ASP A 216 18.27 -15.17 12.13
CA ASP A 216 18.97 -16.28 11.47
C ASP A 216 19.60 -17.19 12.53
N SER A 217 18.96 -18.33 12.79
CA SER A 217 19.38 -19.25 13.84
C SER A 217 20.67 -20.01 13.53
N ARG A 218 21.19 -19.88 12.30
CA ARG A 218 22.50 -20.42 11.90
C ARG A 218 23.65 -19.48 12.29
N LYS A 219 23.34 -18.23 12.66
CA LYS A 219 24.33 -17.22 13.05
C LYS A 219 24.25 -16.96 14.55
N SER A 220 25.38 -16.65 15.16
CA SER A 220 25.45 -16.20 16.56
C SER A 220 25.16 -14.71 16.73
N ASP A 221 24.43 -14.11 15.79
CA ASP A 221 24.13 -12.68 15.81
C ASP A 221 23.09 -12.39 16.92
N LYS A 222 23.36 -11.35 17.72
CA LYS A 222 22.48 -10.94 18.83
C LYS A 222 21.35 -10.02 18.38
N GLY A 223 20.97 -10.07 17.11
CA GLY A 223 20.02 -9.14 16.52
C GLY A 223 19.49 -9.64 15.18
N PHE A 224 18.58 -8.86 14.62
CA PHE A 224 17.98 -9.17 13.34
C PHE A 224 18.97 -8.96 12.20
N VAL A 225 18.97 -9.88 11.25
CA VAL A 225 19.78 -9.82 10.03
C VAL A 225 18.89 -9.71 8.81
N ARG A 226 19.44 -9.14 7.73
CA ARG A 226 18.73 -9.06 6.44
C ARG A 226 18.39 -10.46 5.95
N ARG A 227 17.13 -10.67 5.58
CA ARG A 227 16.63 -11.93 5.03
C ARG A 227 17.17 -12.15 3.62
N LYS A 228 17.43 -13.42 3.28
CA LYS A 228 17.81 -13.79 1.91
C LYS A 228 16.60 -13.86 0.99
N LYS A 229 15.50 -14.41 1.51
CA LYS A 229 14.22 -14.51 0.81
C LYS A 229 13.23 -13.51 1.40
N ILE A 230 13.17 -12.34 0.79
CA ILE A 230 12.17 -11.32 1.10
C ILE A 230 10.97 -11.46 0.16
N LEU A 231 9.79 -11.01 0.60
CA LEU A 231 8.58 -10.98 -0.21
C LEU A 231 8.24 -12.33 -0.88
N SER A 232 8.60 -13.44 -0.24
CA SER A 232 8.33 -14.79 -0.76
C SER A 232 6.94 -15.31 -0.39
N ARG A 233 6.23 -14.63 0.53
CA ARG A 233 4.88 -15.00 0.99
C ARG A 233 3.86 -14.17 0.22
N GLU A 234 3.17 -14.78 -0.73
CA GLU A 234 2.20 -14.07 -1.59
C GLU A 234 1.04 -13.49 -0.80
N ASN A 235 0.51 -14.23 0.19
CA ASN A 235 -0.55 -13.73 1.07
C ASN A 235 -0.18 -12.42 1.78
N ASN A 236 1.11 -12.21 2.12
CA ASN A 236 1.55 -10.96 2.73
C ASN A 236 1.52 -9.79 1.73
N ILE A 237 1.81 -10.07 0.46
CA ILE A 237 1.74 -9.09 -0.63
C ILE A 237 0.28 -8.78 -0.93
N GLU A 238 -0.58 -9.79 -1.04
CA GLU A 238 -2.03 -9.63 -1.24
C GLU A 238 -2.66 -8.78 -0.14
N GLU A 239 -2.40 -9.08 1.14
CA GLU A 239 -2.88 -8.27 2.26
C GLU A 239 -2.39 -6.81 2.15
N GLY A 240 -1.12 -6.61 1.78
CA GLY A 240 -0.56 -5.28 1.57
C GLY A 240 -1.22 -4.52 0.43
N ILE A 241 -1.56 -5.20 -0.67
CA ILE A 241 -2.31 -4.63 -1.80
C ILE A 241 -3.74 -4.26 -1.35
N GLU A 242 -4.46 -5.17 -0.68
CA GLU A 242 -5.81 -4.90 -0.18
C GLU A 242 -5.84 -3.68 0.75
N LEU A 243 -4.88 -3.58 1.67
CA LEU A 243 -4.71 -2.44 2.56
C LEU A 243 -4.41 -1.15 1.78
N ALA A 244 -3.48 -1.20 0.81
CA ALA A 244 -3.08 -0.05 0.03
C ALA A 244 -4.18 0.46 -0.92
N PHE A 245 -5.14 -0.38 -1.32
CA PHE A 245 -6.28 0.03 -2.14
C PHE A 245 -7.54 0.33 -1.32
N HIS A 246 -7.57 0.07 -0.02
CA HIS A 246 -8.69 0.47 0.83
C HIS A 246 -8.70 2.02 1.02
N PRO A 247 -9.87 2.70 0.93
CA PRO A 247 -11.22 2.18 0.67
C PRO A 247 -11.66 2.24 -0.80
N LEU A 248 -10.78 2.60 -1.75
CA LEU A 248 -11.14 2.64 -3.17
C LEU A 248 -11.69 1.27 -3.63
N ILE A 249 -10.99 0.20 -3.23
CA ILE A 249 -11.50 -1.17 -3.26
C ILE A 249 -11.64 -1.60 -1.80
N LYS A 250 -12.86 -1.90 -1.36
CA LYS A 250 -13.13 -2.19 0.05
C LYS A 250 -12.57 -3.54 0.47
N MET A 251 -11.48 -3.52 1.23
CA MET A 251 -10.98 -4.69 1.97
C MET A 251 -12.05 -5.24 2.94
N LYS A 252 -12.31 -6.55 2.88
CA LYS A 252 -13.37 -7.23 3.65
C LYS A 252 -13.13 -7.21 5.17
N HIS A 253 -11.88 -7.45 5.58
CA HIS A 253 -11.50 -7.57 6.99
C HIS A 253 -10.53 -6.45 7.38
N TYR A 254 -10.87 -5.22 7.00
CA TYR A 254 -10.02 -4.06 7.26
C TYR A 254 -9.71 -3.91 8.77
N PRO A 255 -8.43 -3.84 9.18
CA PRO A 255 -8.06 -3.86 10.60
C PRO A 255 -8.13 -2.49 11.27
N GLY A 256 -8.34 -1.41 10.51
CA GLY A 256 -8.49 -0.05 11.05
C GLY A 256 -9.94 0.31 11.38
N LYS A 257 -10.14 1.53 11.88
CA LYS A 257 -11.48 2.11 11.93
C LYS A 257 -11.83 2.67 10.56
N GLU A 258 -13.09 2.53 10.14
CA GLU A 258 -13.56 3.28 8.98
C GLU A 258 -13.43 4.78 9.27
N GLN A 259 -12.70 5.51 8.42
CA GLN A 259 -12.51 6.94 8.58
C GLN A 259 -13.77 7.68 8.13
N THR A 260 -14.54 8.18 9.09
CA THR A 260 -15.58 9.18 8.84
C THR A 260 -14.89 10.53 8.64
N GLN A 261 -14.52 10.87 7.41
CA GLN A 261 -14.00 12.21 7.15
C GLN A 261 -15.15 13.22 7.29
N ALA A 262 -15.00 14.14 8.26
CA ALA A 262 -15.87 15.29 8.40
C ALA A 262 -15.79 16.14 7.12
N LYS A 263 -16.94 16.62 6.65
CA LYS A 263 -17.03 17.62 5.58
C LYS A 263 -15.98 18.70 5.84
N ALA A 264 -15.16 18.98 4.84
CA ALA A 264 -14.24 20.12 4.86
C ALA A 264 -15.02 21.36 5.36
N SER A 265 -14.58 21.90 6.49
CA SER A 265 -15.14 23.12 7.07
C SER A 265 -14.81 24.29 6.15
N THR A 266 -15.73 24.60 5.25
CA THR A 266 -15.89 25.96 4.74
C THR A 266 -16.47 26.82 5.85
N ASP A 267 -15.63 27.21 6.80
CA ASP A 267 -15.84 28.40 7.62
C ASP A 267 -14.59 29.26 7.41
N ILE A 268 -14.64 30.06 6.34
CA ILE A 268 -13.79 31.25 6.26
C ILE A 268 -14.41 32.19 7.29
N ASP A 269 -13.72 32.37 8.42
CA ASP A 269 -13.97 33.48 9.33
C ASP A 269 -13.77 34.78 8.54
N VAL A 270 -14.86 35.28 7.96
CA VAL A 270 -15.01 36.67 7.54
C VAL A 270 -15.55 37.40 8.76
N ASP A 271 -14.67 37.64 9.74
CA ASP A 271 -14.89 38.72 10.70
C ASP A 271 -13.57 39.43 11.00
N ALA A 272 -13.15 40.24 10.03
CA ALA A 272 -12.15 41.27 10.22
C ALA A 272 -12.60 42.54 9.50
N THR A 273 -13.81 43.00 9.78
CA THR A 273 -14.23 44.37 9.47
C THR A 273 -15.29 44.87 10.43
N LYS A 274 -14.88 45.64 11.44
CA LYS A 274 -15.59 46.85 11.90
C LYS A 274 -14.67 47.71 12.78
N PRO A 275 -14.94 49.02 12.86
CA PRO A 275 -14.05 50.12 12.49
C PRO A 275 -12.99 50.49 13.55
#